data_AF-A0A962QSX2-F1
#
_entry.id   AF-A0A962QSX2-F1
#
_cell.length_a   1.000
_cell.length_b   1.000
_cell.length_c   1.000
_cell.angle_alpha   90.00
_cell.angle_beta   90.00
_cell.angle_gamma   90.00
#
_symmetry.space_group_name_H-M   'P 1'
#
loop_
_entity.id
_entity.type
_entity.pdbx_description
1 polymer ?
#
loop_
_entity_poly.entity_id
_entity_poly.type
_entity_poly.pdbx_seq_one_letter_code
_entity_poly.pdbx_strand_id
1 'polypeptide(L)'
;MDIATLVGLLGGFGIIIGAIATGGDVMIFVDVPSTLIVVGGTFMVTLMQVSLADFLGSFAIGLKAFLYKVDDPKKLIEEAVALADIARKNGLLALEGQEISNTFMKKGIGLCVDGHDPALVQKMLTTDIDLTIQRHEVGQRMFKNMATMAPAMGMIGTLVGLVQMLANMSDPAAIGPAMAVALLTTLYGAVIANA
;
A
#
# COMPACT_ATOMS: atom_id res chain seq x y z
N MET A 1 6.81 -11.64 1.23
CA MET A 1 5.52 -11.77 1.93
C MET A 1 5.74 -12.03 3.40
N ASP A 2 5.40 -11.06 4.23
CA ASP A 2 5.29 -11.23 5.67
C ASP A 2 3.99 -12.02 5.99
N ILE A 3 4.15 -13.15 6.69
CA ILE A 3 3.04 -14.01 7.09
C ILE A 3 2.08 -13.23 7.99
N ALA A 4 2.59 -12.32 8.83
CA ALA A 4 1.77 -11.52 9.72
C ALA A 4 0.83 -10.59 8.95
N THR A 5 1.30 -9.93 7.89
CA THR A 5 0.46 -9.07 7.03
C THR A 5 -0.65 -9.87 6.35
N LEU A 6 -0.32 -11.05 5.81
CA LEU A 6 -1.31 -11.88 5.13
C LEU A 6 -2.37 -12.43 6.09
N VAL A 7 -1.94 -12.96 7.24
CA VAL A 7 -2.84 -13.50 8.26
C VAL A 7 -3.69 -12.40 8.88
N GLY A 8 -3.11 -11.21 9.13
CA GLY A 8 -3.85 -10.05 9.63
C GLY A 8 -4.93 -9.57 8.67
N LEU A 9 -4.59 -9.42 7.39
CA LEU A 9 -5.54 -9.01 6.34
C LEU A 9 -6.67 -10.04 6.18
N LEU A 10 -6.33 -11.31 5.95
CA LEU A 10 -7.31 -12.37 5.75
C LEU A 10 -8.14 -12.64 7.01
N GLY A 11 -7.53 -12.57 8.19
CA GLY A 11 -8.21 -12.72 9.47
C GLY A 11 -9.20 -11.57 9.73
N GLY A 12 -8.80 -10.33 9.46
CA GLY A 12 -9.67 -9.15 9.61
C GLY A 12 -10.91 -9.24 8.72
N PHE A 13 -10.72 -9.44 7.41
CA PHE A 13 -11.84 -9.65 6.47
C PHE A 13 -12.65 -10.91 6.82
N GLY A 14 -11.99 -11.99 7.22
CA GLY A 14 -12.63 -13.25 7.59
C GLY A 14 -13.56 -13.11 8.80
N ILE A 15 -13.17 -12.34 9.82
CA ILE A 15 -14.01 -12.07 10.99
C ILE A 15 -15.23 -11.21 10.60
N ILE A 16 -15.03 -10.17 9.77
CA ILE A 16 -16.13 -9.31 9.30
C ILE A 16 -17.13 -10.12 8.47
N ILE A 17 -16.65 -10.87 7.48
CA ILE A 17 -17.49 -11.70 6.62
C ILE A 17 -18.17 -12.82 7.43
N GLY A 18 -17.44 -13.43 8.37
CA GLY A 18 -17.98 -14.45 9.26
C GLY A 18 -19.11 -13.92 10.14
N ALA A 19 -18.95 -12.70 10.70
CA ALA A 19 -20.00 -12.04 11.48
C ALA A 19 -21.23 -11.65 10.64
N ILE A 20 -21.03 -11.30 9.36
CA ILE A 20 -22.14 -11.06 8.43
C ILE A 20 -22.88 -12.37 8.11
N ALA A 21 -22.13 -13.44 7.84
CA ALA A 21 -22.69 -14.75 7.47
C ALA A 21 -23.48 -15.43 8.59
N THR A 22 -23.18 -15.14 9.87
CA THR A 22 -24.01 -15.61 10.99
C THR A 22 -25.35 -14.88 11.10
N GLY A 23 -25.43 -13.65 10.55
CA GLY A 23 -26.61 -12.78 10.61
C GLY A 23 -27.58 -12.93 9.44
N GLY A 24 -27.19 -13.57 8.34
CA GLY A 24 -28.05 -13.76 7.17
C GLY A 24 -27.28 -13.84 5.84
N ASP A 25 -27.95 -13.45 4.76
CA ASP A 25 -27.37 -13.45 3.41
C ASP A 25 -26.34 -12.32 3.23
N VAL A 26 -25.11 -12.70 2.89
CA VAL A 26 -23.98 -11.79 2.64
C VAL A 26 -24.28 -10.85 1.46
N MET A 27 -25.11 -11.29 0.49
CA MET A 27 -25.45 -10.47 -0.68
C MET A 27 -26.22 -9.20 -0.34
N ILE A 28 -26.86 -9.13 0.84
CA ILE A 28 -27.56 -7.93 1.32
C ILE A 28 -26.57 -6.78 1.59
N PHE A 29 -25.31 -7.12 1.88
CA PHE A 29 -24.25 -6.15 2.13
C PHE A 29 -23.55 -5.70 0.86
N VAL A 30 -24.04 -6.05 -0.33
CA VAL A 30 -23.48 -5.62 -1.62
C VAL A 30 -24.48 -4.70 -2.31
N ASP A 31 -24.21 -3.40 -2.26
CA ASP A 31 -25.05 -2.37 -2.86
C ASP A 31 -24.25 -1.50 -3.85
N VAL A 32 -24.69 -1.51 -5.12
CA VAL A 32 -23.99 -0.84 -6.23
C VAL A 32 -23.88 0.68 -6.02
N PRO A 33 -24.97 1.41 -5.68
CA PRO A 33 -24.87 2.83 -5.32
C PRO A 33 -23.87 3.12 -4.22
N SER A 34 -23.89 2.36 -3.13
CA SER A 34 -22.99 2.53 -1.99
C SER A 34 -21.54 2.30 -2.37
N THR A 35 -21.26 1.25 -3.15
CA THR A 35 -19.91 0.98 -3.66
C THR A 35 -19.42 2.11 -4.56
N LEU A 36 -20.27 2.64 -5.44
CA LEU A 36 -19.90 3.72 -6.35
C LEU A 36 -19.55 5.01 -5.59
N ILE A 37 -20.36 5.38 -4.60
CA ILE A 37 -20.12 6.58 -3.78
C ILE A 37 -18.82 6.45 -2.99
N VAL A 38 -18.61 5.33 -2.31
CA VAL A 38 -17.45 5.18 -1.42
C VAL A 38 -16.19 4.85 -2.21
N VAL A 39 -16.19 3.77 -2.99
CA VAL A 39 -14.99 3.31 -3.72
C VAL A 39 -14.67 4.31 -4.83
N GLY A 40 -15.63 4.58 -5.71
CA GLY A 40 -15.44 5.51 -6.82
C GLY A 40 -15.13 6.93 -6.34
N GLY A 41 -15.89 7.41 -5.35
CA GLY A 41 -15.65 8.72 -4.75
C GLY A 41 -14.28 8.84 -4.08
N THR A 42 -13.84 7.84 -3.31
CA THR A 42 -12.53 7.86 -2.65
C THR A 42 -11.40 7.91 -3.68
N PHE A 43 -11.48 7.10 -4.74
CA PHE A 43 -10.48 7.14 -5.79
C PHE A 43 -10.44 8.48 -6.51
N MET A 44 -11.60 9.05 -6.86
CA MET A 44 -11.66 10.34 -7.57
C MET A 44 -11.19 11.51 -6.71
N VAL A 45 -11.60 11.57 -5.44
CA VAL A 45 -11.16 12.61 -4.51
C VAL A 45 -9.67 12.48 -4.21
N THR A 46 -9.16 11.26 -4.10
CA THR A 46 -7.72 11.04 -3.93
C THR A 46 -6.95 11.47 -5.17
N LEU A 47 -7.46 11.16 -6.37
CA LEU A 47 -6.86 11.57 -7.64
C LEU A 47 -6.79 13.10 -7.78
N MET A 48 -7.72 13.86 -7.19
CA MET A 48 -7.65 15.32 -7.15
C MET A 48 -6.49 15.86 -6.29
N GLN A 49 -5.95 15.05 -5.37
CA GLN A 49 -4.92 15.48 -4.40
C GLN A 49 -3.50 15.11 -4.82
N VAL A 50 -3.33 14.24 -5.82
CA VAL A 50 -2.03 13.73 -6.29
C VAL A 50 -1.91 13.77 -7.81
N SER A 51 -0.68 13.78 -8.32
CA SER A 51 -0.46 13.68 -9.76
C SER A 51 -0.88 12.29 -10.27
N LEU A 52 -1.30 12.21 -11.54
CA LEU A 52 -1.70 10.93 -12.14
C LEU A 52 -0.53 9.91 -12.16
N ALA A 53 0.70 10.41 -12.33
CA ALA A 53 1.89 9.57 -12.29
C ALA A 53 2.13 8.96 -10.90
N ASP A 54 1.99 9.77 -9.85
CA ASP A 54 2.14 9.31 -8.47
C ASP A 54 1.00 8.35 -8.08
N PHE A 55 -0.22 8.63 -8.53
CA PHE A 55 -1.38 7.78 -8.27
C PHE A 55 -1.17 6.37 -8.82
N LEU A 56 -0.83 6.25 -10.10
CA LEU A 56 -0.56 4.96 -10.74
C LEU A 56 0.70 4.28 -10.18
N GLY A 57 1.76 5.05 -9.91
CA GLY A 57 3.00 4.54 -9.33
C GLY A 57 2.82 3.98 -7.93
N SER A 58 1.91 4.55 -7.14
CA SER A 58 1.63 4.12 -5.76
C SER A 58 1.01 2.72 -5.70
N PHE A 59 0.20 2.30 -6.68
CA PHE A 59 -0.31 0.92 -6.73
C PHE A 59 0.83 -0.09 -6.92
N ALA A 60 1.81 0.22 -7.77
CA ALA A 60 2.98 -0.65 -7.96
C ALA A 60 3.82 -0.74 -6.68
N ILE A 61 3.95 0.36 -5.93
CA ILE A 61 4.62 0.39 -4.62
C ILE A 61 3.85 -0.47 -3.61
N GLY A 62 2.53 -0.34 -3.55
CA GLY A 62 1.67 -1.15 -2.69
C GLY A 62 1.82 -2.64 -2.96
N LEU A 63 1.77 -3.06 -4.23
CA LEU A 63 1.98 -4.46 -4.61
C LEU A 63 3.38 -4.96 -4.22
N LYS A 64 4.40 -4.11 -4.37
CA LYS A 64 5.76 -4.44 -3.95
C LYS A 64 5.84 -4.62 -2.44
N ALA A 65 5.13 -3.84 -1.63
CA ALA A 65 5.08 -4.01 -0.18
C ALA A 65 4.56 -5.40 0.24
N PHE A 66 3.55 -5.93 -0.46
CA PHE A 66 3.04 -7.28 -0.19
C PHE A 66 4.01 -8.38 -0.64
N LEU A 67 4.61 -8.23 -1.83
CA LEU A 67 5.43 -9.28 -2.43
C LEU A 67 6.88 -9.30 -1.92
N TYR A 68 7.44 -8.15 -1.53
CA TYR A 68 8.84 -8.03 -1.19
C TYR A 68 9.21 -8.95 0.00
N LYS A 69 10.38 -9.56 -0.11
CA LYS A 69 10.99 -10.33 0.96
C LYS A 69 12.21 -9.54 1.41
N VAL A 70 12.23 -9.18 2.68
CA VAL A 70 13.39 -8.50 3.27
C VAL A 70 14.57 -9.46 3.25
N ASP A 71 15.71 -9.00 2.74
CA ASP A 71 16.96 -9.73 2.80
C ASP A 71 17.38 -9.92 4.26
N ASP A 72 17.96 -11.08 4.59
CA ASP A 72 18.41 -11.35 5.96
C ASP A 72 19.62 -10.46 6.28
N PRO A 73 19.53 -9.55 7.27
CA PRO A 73 20.64 -8.66 7.62
C PRO A 73 21.91 -9.42 7.99
N LYS A 74 21.80 -10.61 8.59
CA LYS A 74 22.97 -11.43 8.96
C LYS A 74 23.72 -11.92 7.73
N LYS A 75 22.99 -12.38 6.72
CA LYS A 75 23.59 -12.83 5.46
C LYS A 75 24.28 -11.69 4.72
N LEU A 76 23.67 -10.50 4.72
CA LEU A 76 24.30 -9.31 4.13
C LEU A 76 25.59 -8.92 4.84
N ILE A 77 25.65 -9.04 6.18
CA ILE A 77 26.87 -8.78 6.96
C ILE A 77 27.95 -9.82 6.61
N GLU A 78 27.60 -11.11 6.59
CA GLU A 78 28.52 -12.18 6.23
C GLU A 78 29.09 -12.00 4.81
N GLU A 79 28.23 -11.68 3.85
CA GLU A 79 28.62 -11.40 2.46
C GLU A 79 29.53 -10.16 2.37
N ALA A 80 29.19 -9.07 3.07
CA ALA A 80 30.01 -7.86 3.11
C ALA A 80 31.41 -8.12 3.72
N VAL A 81 31.50 -8.91 4.79
CA VAL A 81 32.78 -9.29 5.41
C VAL A 81 33.61 -10.16 4.45
N ALA A 82 32.99 -11.14 3.80
CA ALA A 82 33.68 -12.00 2.82
C ALA A 82 34.25 -11.18 1.65
N LEU A 83 33.47 -10.23 1.12
CA LEU A 83 33.90 -9.34 0.05
C LEU A 83 35.04 -8.41 0.53
N ALA A 84 34.97 -7.88 1.76
CA ALA A 84 36.03 -7.07 2.33
C ALA A 84 37.36 -7.86 2.48
N ASP A 85 37.30 -9.13 2.88
CA ASP A 85 38.49 -9.99 2.99
C ASP A 85 39.13 -10.27 1.62
N ILE A 86 38.32 -10.47 0.57
CA ILE A 86 38.81 -10.64 -0.80
C ILE A 86 39.49 -9.34 -1.28
N ALA A 87 38.83 -8.20 -1.08
CA ALA A 87 39.35 -6.90 -1.45
C ALA A 87 40.67 -6.57 -0.74
N ARG A 88 40.81 -6.96 0.53
CA ARG A 88 42.02 -6.76 1.31
C ARG A 88 43.20 -7.61 0.85
N LYS A 89 42.95 -8.85 0.43
CA LYS A 89 44.00 -9.79 -0.02
C LYS A 89 44.42 -9.58 -1.46
N ASN A 90 43.45 -9.35 -2.34
CA ASN A 90 43.64 -9.39 -3.80
C ASN A 90 43.39 -8.03 -4.48
N GLY A 91 43.00 -7.00 -3.71
CA GLY A 91 42.64 -5.68 -4.23
C GLY A 91 41.18 -5.57 -4.68
N LEU A 92 40.73 -4.34 -4.95
CA LEU A 92 39.35 -4.04 -5.35
C LEU A 92 38.94 -4.70 -6.67
N LEU A 93 39.84 -4.80 -7.65
CA LEU A 93 39.54 -5.45 -8.93
C LEU A 93 39.20 -6.93 -8.78
N ALA A 94 39.63 -7.60 -7.71
CA ALA A 94 39.28 -9.00 -7.46
C ALA A 94 37.79 -9.20 -7.10
N LEU A 95 37.06 -8.11 -6.86
CA LEU A 95 35.60 -8.13 -6.70
C LEU A 95 34.87 -8.18 -8.05
N GLU A 96 35.57 -7.89 -9.16
CA GLU A 96 35.03 -7.99 -10.50
C GLU A 96 34.78 -9.48 -10.84
N GLY A 97 33.50 -9.87 -10.89
CA GLY A 97 33.09 -11.26 -11.14
C GLY A 97 32.61 -12.04 -9.91
N GLN A 98 32.59 -11.44 -8.72
CA GLN A 98 31.93 -12.04 -7.57
C GLN A 98 30.40 -12.00 -7.72
N GLU A 99 29.72 -13.10 -7.40
CA GLU A 99 28.27 -13.13 -7.34
C GLU A 99 27.80 -12.42 -6.09
N ILE A 100 27.23 -11.22 -6.28
CA ILE A 100 26.66 -10.40 -5.22
C ILE A 100 25.15 -10.56 -5.26
N SER A 101 24.57 -11.04 -4.17
CA SER A 101 23.15 -11.39 -4.07
C SER A 101 22.24 -10.17 -4.11
N ASN A 102 22.65 -9.10 -3.40
CA ASN A 102 21.88 -7.88 -3.26
C ASN A 102 22.23 -6.86 -4.36
N THR A 103 21.22 -6.43 -5.11
CA THR A 103 21.41 -5.52 -6.26
C THR A 103 21.95 -4.14 -5.86
N PHE A 104 21.59 -3.63 -4.68
CA PHE A 104 22.08 -2.34 -4.18
C PHE A 104 23.55 -2.43 -3.78
N MET A 105 23.95 -3.51 -3.08
CA MET A 105 25.34 -3.78 -2.74
C MET A 105 26.21 -3.97 -3.99
N LYS A 106 25.71 -4.68 -5.00
CA LYS A 106 26.39 -4.86 -6.30
C LYS A 106 26.70 -3.53 -6.99
N LYS A 107 25.75 -2.59 -6.96
CA LYS A 107 25.94 -1.24 -7.53
C LYS A 107 27.04 -0.48 -6.80
N GLY A 108 27.06 -0.52 -5.47
CA GLY A 108 28.10 0.12 -4.66
C GLY A 108 29.49 -0.44 -4.93
N ILE A 109 29.60 -1.78 -4.99
CA ILE A 109 30.88 -2.45 -5.27
C ILE A 109 31.36 -2.15 -6.69
N GLY A 110 30.46 -2.11 -7.68
CA GLY A 110 30.81 -1.71 -9.05
C GLY A 110 31.47 -0.34 -9.10
N LEU A 111 30.88 0.66 -8.43
CA LEU A 111 31.44 2.01 -8.36
C LEU A 111 32.84 2.04 -7.69
N CYS A 112 33.08 1.18 -6.70
CA CYS A 112 34.39 1.05 -6.06
C CYS A 112 35.42 0.36 -6.98
N VAL A 113 35.01 -0.64 -7.78
CA VAL A 113 35.86 -1.31 -8.78
C VAL A 113 36.24 -0.34 -9.90
N ASP A 114 35.31 0.53 -10.31
CA ASP A 114 35.52 1.59 -11.30
C ASP A 114 36.48 2.70 -10.82
N GLY A 115 36.92 2.64 -9.56
CA GLY A 115 37.91 3.56 -9.00
C GLY A 115 37.35 4.93 -8.59
N HIS A 116 36.04 5.05 -8.37
CA HIS A 116 35.45 6.28 -7.85
C HIS A 116 35.89 6.55 -6.40
N ASP A 117 35.98 7.83 -6.06
CA ASP A 117 36.32 8.27 -4.70
C ASP A 117 35.31 7.75 -3.66
N PRO A 118 35.74 7.21 -2.50
CA PRO A 118 34.83 6.67 -1.49
C PRO A 118 33.75 7.64 -1.01
N ALA A 119 34.05 8.94 -0.92
CA ALA A 119 33.08 9.96 -0.53
C ALA A 119 32.03 10.17 -1.62
N LEU A 120 32.41 10.08 -2.89
CA LEU A 120 31.48 10.14 -4.01
C LEU A 120 30.58 8.90 -4.03
N VAL A 121 31.13 7.70 -3.85
CA VAL A 121 30.36 6.45 -3.79
C VAL A 121 29.35 6.52 -2.64
N GLN A 122 29.80 6.91 -1.45
CA GLN A 122 28.92 7.09 -0.29
C GLN A 122 27.79 8.08 -0.60
N LYS A 123 28.12 9.26 -1.16
CA LYS A 123 27.11 10.27 -1.51
C LYS A 123 26.10 9.74 -2.52
N MET A 124 26.54 9.02 -3.54
CA MET A 124 25.66 8.44 -4.56
C MET A 124 24.72 7.39 -3.97
N LEU A 125 25.24 6.48 -3.14
CA LEU A 125 24.44 5.45 -2.49
C LEU A 125 23.45 6.03 -1.48
N THR A 126 23.87 7.01 -0.67
CA THR A 126 22.95 7.73 0.24
C THR A 126 21.84 8.44 -0.53
N THR A 127 22.18 9.11 -1.64
CA THR A 127 21.18 9.76 -2.50
C THR A 127 20.17 8.75 -3.07
N ASP A 128 20.64 7.57 -3.49
CA ASP A 128 19.77 6.51 -4.03
C ASP A 128 18.83 5.91 -2.94
N ILE A 129 19.33 5.80 -1.71
CA ILE A 129 18.52 5.45 -0.54
C ILE A 129 17.44 6.51 -0.31
N ASP A 130 17.82 7.79 -0.27
CA ASP A 130 16.90 8.90 -0.03
C ASP A 130 15.80 8.99 -1.10
N LEU A 131 16.16 8.87 -2.38
CA LEU A 131 15.19 8.82 -3.49
C LEU A 131 14.27 7.61 -3.40
N THR A 132 14.78 6.47 -2.91
CA THR A 132 13.98 5.28 -2.68
C THR A 132 13.01 5.48 -1.52
N ILE A 133 13.44 6.09 -0.43
CA ILE A 133 12.58 6.44 0.70
C ILE A 133 11.49 7.41 0.24
N GLN A 134 11.85 8.51 -0.42
CA GLN A 134 10.89 9.51 -0.92
C GLN A 134 9.81 8.88 -1.81
N ARG A 135 10.20 7.98 -2.72
CA ARG A 135 9.24 7.26 -3.57
C ARG A 135 8.28 6.39 -2.75
N HIS A 136 8.78 5.65 -1.77
CA HIS A 136 7.91 4.85 -0.89
C HIS A 136 7.02 5.72 -0.01
N GLU A 137 7.51 6.87 0.48
CA GLU A 137 6.73 7.83 1.25
C GLU A 137 5.58 8.44 0.43
N VAL A 138 5.81 8.76 -0.85
CA VAL A 138 4.74 9.20 -1.76
C VAL A 138 3.68 8.11 -1.88
N GLY A 139 4.09 6.86 -2.10
CA GLY A 139 3.18 5.71 -2.14
C GLY A 139 2.37 5.56 -0.85
N GLN A 140 3.04 5.56 0.30
CA GLN A 140 2.41 5.45 1.61
C GLN A 140 1.44 6.61 1.88
N ARG A 141 1.81 7.83 1.51
CA ARG A 141 0.97 9.02 1.67
C ARG A 141 -0.32 8.89 0.87
N MET A 142 -0.26 8.32 -0.33
CA MET A 142 -1.47 8.06 -1.12
C MET A 142 -2.43 7.11 -0.39
N PHE A 143 -1.94 5.97 0.10
CA PHE A 143 -2.79 5.02 0.84
C PHE A 143 -3.35 5.63 2.13
N LYS A 144 -2.57 6.45 2.84
CA LYS A 144 -3.04 7.18 4.02
C LYS A 144 -4.13 8.20 3.68
N ASN A 145 -4.00 8.88 2.54
CA ASN A 145 -5.03 9.80 2.06
C ASN A 145 -6.30 9.04 1.70
N MET A 146 -6.22 7.91 0.98
CA MET A 146 -7.38 7.06 0.70
C MET A 146 -8.06 6.58 1.98
N ALA A 147 -7.29 6.15 2.98
CA ALA A 147 -7.81 5.73 4.28
C ALA A 147 -8.51 6.88 5.03
N THR A 148 -8.07 8.13 4.82
CA THR A 148 -8.71 9.31 5.42
C THR A 148 -9.96 9.73 4.64
N MET A 149 -9.97 9.57 3.31
CA MET A 149 -11.07 9.98 2.44
C MET A 149 -12.22 8.96 2.41
N ALA A 150 -11.94 7.67 2.58
CA ALA A 150 -12.98 6.62 2.54
C ALA A 150 -14.10 6.80 3.59
N PRO A 151 -13.82 7.10 4.87
CA PRO A 151 -14.86 7.37 5.87
C PRO A 151 -15.61 8.68 5.58
N ALA A 152 -14.91 9.70 5.05
CA ALA A 152 -15.53 10.95 4.65
C ALA A 152 -16.54 10.75 3.50
N MET A 153 -16.19 9.95 2.49
CA MET A 153 -17.11 9.53 1.44
C MET A 153 -18.25 8.67 1.98
N GLY A 154 -17.98 7.83 2.98
CA GLY A 154 -18.99 7.07 3.70
C GLY A 154 -20.06 7.97 4.33
N MET A 155 -19.64 9.02 5.05
CA MET A 155 -20.54 10.02 5.64
C MET A 155 -21.34 10.81 4.59
N ILE A 156 -20.72 11.17 3.46
CA ILE A 156 -21.44 11.80 2.33
C ILE A 156 -22.50 10.84 1.79
N GLY A 157 -22.18 9.55 1.64
CA GLY A 157 -23.14 8.52 1.25
C GLY A 157 -24.30 8.38 2.23
N THR A 158 -24.04 8.51 3.53
CA THR A 158 -25.09 8.53 4.57
C THR A 158 -26.06 9.67 4.34
N LEU A 159 -25.54 10.87 4.08
CA LEU A 159 -26.38 12.04 3.79
C LEU A 159 -27.19 11.85 2.51
N VAL A 160 -26.60 11.29 1.46
CA VAL A 160 -27.31 10.98 0.20
C VAL A 160 -28.45 10.00 0.45
N GLY A 161 -28.21 8.90 1.17
CA GLY A 161 -29.25 7.92 1.50
C GLY A 161 -30.36 8.50 2.37
N LEU A 162 -30.02 9.33 3.36
CA LEU A 162 -31.01 10.02 4.20
C LEU A 162 -31.89 11.00 3.39
N VAL A 163 -31.30 11.76 2.47
CA VAL A 163 -32.08 12.66 1.59
C VAL A 163 -33.02 11.86 0.69
N GLN A 164 -32.56 10.76 0.11
CA GLN A 164 -33.40 9.87 -0.71
C GLN A 164 -34.53 9.21 0.08
N MET A 165 -34.26 8.83 1.33
CA MET A 165 -35.26 8.26 2.24
C MET A 165 -36.34 9.29 2.56
N LEU A 166 -35.95 10.52 2.92
CA LEU A 166 -36.87 11.61 3.23
C LEU A 166 -37.72 12.00 2.01
N ALA A 167 -37.15 11.96 0.80
CA ALA A 167 -37.86 12.25 -0.44
C ALA A 167 -38.96 11.23 -0.77
N ASN A 168 -38.84 9.99 -0.29
CA ASN A 168 -39.76 8.89 -0.60
C ASN A 168 -40.58 8.41 0.63
N MET A 169 -40.75 9.26 1.65
CA MET A 169 -41.47 8.87 2.88
C MET A 169 -42.93 8.42 2.65
N SER A 170 -43.55 8.80 1.53
CA SER A 170 -44.90 8.36 1.18
C SER A 170 -44.96 6.90 0.67
N ASP A 171 -43.83 6.30 0.31
CA ASP A 171 -43.74 4.90 -0.12
C ASP A 171 -42.86 4.07 0.85
N PRO A 172 -43.46 3.29 1.76
CA PRO A 172 -42.71 2.44 2.69
C PRO A 172 -41.77 1.43 2.02
N ALA A 173 -42.05 1.01 0.78
CA ALA A 173 -41.19 0.07 0.05
C ALA A 173 -39.87 0.70 -0.39
N ALA A 174 -39.85 2.01 -0.65
CA ALA A 174 -38.67 2.76 -1.07
C ALA A 174 -37.73 3.15 0.10
N ILE A 175 -38.21 3.10 1.34
CA ILE A 175 -37.44 3.47 2.54
C ILE A 175 -36.27 2.50 2.79
N GLY A 176 -36.53 1.20 2.67
CA GLY A 176 -35.53 0.14 2.91
C GLY A 176 -34.27 0.29 2.06
N PRO A 177 -34.39 0.40 0.71
CA PRO A 177 -33.25 0.62 -0.17
C PRO A 177 -32.47 1.91 0.15
N ALA A 178 -33.15 3.03 0.40
CA ALA A 178 -32.47 4.31 0.71
C ALA A 178 -31.72 4.27 2.06
N MET A 179 -32.28 3.58 3.05
CA MET A 179 -31.64 3.34 4.34
C MET A 179 -30.43 2.41 4.20
N ALA A 180 -30.53 1.38 3.35
CA ALA A 180 -29.41 0.49 3.06
C ALA A 180 -28.22 1.27 2.49
N VAL A 181 -28.45 2.19 1.55
CA VAL A 181 -27.40 3.07 1.02
C VAL A 181 -26.71 3.84 2.16
N ALA A 182 -27.48 4.44 3.06
CA ALA A 182 -26.92 5.27 4.12
C ALA A 182 -26.02 4.50 5.11
N LEU A 183 -26.40 3.25 5.42
CA LEU A 183 -25.68 2.40 6.36
C LEU A 183 -24.47 1.71 5.70
N LEU A 184 -24.65 1.19 4.48
CA LEU A 184 -23.61 0.47 3.76
C LEU A 184 -22.47 1.39 3.33
N THR A 185 -22.74 2.65 2.96
CA THR A 185 -21.65 3.61 2.67
C THR A 185 -20.76 3.85 3.88
N THR A 186 -21.34 3.93 5.08
CA THR A 186 -20.59 4.08 6.34
C THR A 186 -19.73 2.86 6.62
N LEU A 187 -20.32 1.66 6.47
CA LEU A 187 -19.62 0.39 6.66
C LEU A 187 -18.44 0.27 5.68
N TYR A 188 -18.67 0.51 4.38
CA TYR A 188 -17.62 0.42 3.36
C TYR A 188 -16.50 1.42 3.62
N GLY A 189 -16.83 2.67 3.99
CA GLY A 189 -15.84 3.69 4.30
C GLY A 189 -14.97 3.31 5.50
N ALA A 190 -15.59 2.75 6.55
CA ALA A 190 -14.88 2.28 7.73
C ALA A 190 -13.98 1.06 7.44
N VAL A 191 -14.46 0.11 6.63
CA VAL A 191 -13.66 -1.07 6.24
C VAL A 191 -12.47 -0.66 5.38
N ILE A 192 -12.67 0.14 4.32
CA ILE A 192 -11.59 0.57 3.41
C ILE A 192 -10.51 1.38 4.15
N ALA A 193 -10.88 2.12 5.19
CA ALA A 193 -9.94 2.92 5.96
C ALA A 193 -9.06 2.13 6.92
N ASN A 194 -9.54 0.97 7.40
CA ASN A 194 -8.94 0.26 8.53
C ASN A 194 -8.54 -1.19 8.24
N ALA A 195 -9.03 -1.78 7.14
CA ALA A 195 -8.70 -3.12 6.69
C ALA A 195 -7.65 -3.07 5.56
#